data_AF-A0A5B0VJ54-F1
#
_entry.id   AF-A0A5B0VJ54-F1
#
_cell.length_a   1.000
_cell.length_b   1.000
_cell.length_c   1.000
_cell.angle_alpha   90.00
_cell.angle_beta   90.00
_cell.angle_gamma   90.00
#
_symmetry.space_group_name_H-M   'P 1'
#
loop_
_entity.id
_entity.type
_entity.pdbx_description
1 polymer ?
#
loop_
_entity_poly.entity_id
_entity_poly.type
_entity_poly.pdbx_seq_one_letter_code
_entity_poly.pdbx_strand_id
1 'polypeptide(L)'
;MIQKPSIKQISRALFETDPMNTCCKENGCFDEYHRVAEAVSERLKLGCRLEQALIEEISAWFFDGDGFDSSRLQSTLDLLTWERE
;
A
#
# COMPACT_ATOMS: atom_id res chain seq x y z
N MET A 1 10.07 10.49 16.50
CA MET A 1 10.55 9.65 15.39
C MET A 1 9.32 9.10 14.69
N ILE A 2 9.11 9.41 13.41
CA ILE A 2 7.98 8.85 12.67
C ILE A 2 8.30 7.36 12.46
N GLN A 3 7.64 6.48 13.20
CA GLN A 3 7.73 5.04 12.97
C GLN A 3 7.19 4.73 11.57
N LYS A 4 8.01 4.10 10.73
CA LYS A 4 7.59 3.64 9.39
C LYS A 4 6.71 2.40 9.58
N PRO A 5 5.56 2.29 8.91
CA PRO A 5 4.72 1.10 9.02
C PRO A 5 5.48 -0.12 8.52
N SER A 6 5.29 -1.25 9.19
CA SER A 6 5.88 -2.53 8.79
C SER A 6 5.22 -3.09 7.51
N ILE A 7 5.91 -4.00 6.82
CA ILE A 7 5.37 -4.71 5.64
C ILE A 7 4.00 -5.32 5.95
N LYS A 8 3.83 -5.93 7.14
CA LYS A 8 2.56 -6.52 7.56
C LYS A 8 1.45 -5.48 7.71
N GLN A 9 1.75 -4.29 8.23
CA GLN A 9 0.77 -3.22 8.35
C GLN A 9 0.37 -2.67 6.98
N ILE A 10 1.33 -2.45 6.09
CA ILE A 10 1.07 -1.97 4.72
C ILE A 10 0.21 -2.97 3.95
N SER A 11 0.60 -4.25 3.97
CA SER A 11 -0.14 -5.34 3.31
C SER A 11 -1.55 -5.49 3.88
N ARG A 12 -1.71 -5.42 5.20
CA ARG A 12 -3.02 -5.46 5.85
C ARG A 12 -3.89 -4.27 5.47
N ALA A 13 -3.36 -3.05 5.51
CA ALA A 13 -4.13 -1.86 5.15
C ALA A 13 -4.60 -1.92 3.69
N LEU A 14 -3.72 -2.33 2.76
CA LEU A 14 -4.06 -2.54 1.35
C LEU A 14 -5.14 -3.62 1.18
N PHE A 15 -5.07 -4.71 1.93
CA PHE A 15 -6.08 -5.77 1.90
C PHE A 15 -7.44 -5.33 2.48
N GLU A 16 -7.43 -4.56 3.59
CA GLU A 16 -8.64 -4.09 4.25
C GLU A 16 -9.40 -3.08 3.39
N THR A 17 -8.68 -2.16 2.73
CA THR A 17 -9.25 -1.12 1.88
C THR A 17 -9.48 -1.57 0.44
N ASP A 18 -8.77 -2.61 -0.01
CA ASP A 18 -8.78 -3.15 -1.38
C ASP A 18 -8.87 -2.02 -2.43
N PRO A 19 -7.88 -1.12 -2.46
CA PRO A 19 -7.99 0.11 -3.22
C PRO A 19 -8.12 -0.19 -4.70
N MET A 20 -7.57 -1.31 -5.18
CA MET A 20 -7.63 -1.74 -6.57
C MET A 20 -8.85 -2.60 -6.90
N ASN A 21 -9.64 -2.99 -5.89
CA ASN A 21 -10.83 -3.83 -6.03
C ASN A 21 -10.49 -5.15 -6.74
N THR A 22 -9.47 -5.84 -6.25
CA THR A 22 -8.99 -7.11 -6.83
C THR A 22 -9.87 -8.31 -6.46
N CYS A 23 -11.01 -8.08 -5.78
CA CYS A 23 -11.85 -9.13 -5.18
C CYS A 23 -11.08 -10.06 -4.23
N CYS A 24 -9.97 -9.57 -3.66
CA CYS A 24 -9.07 -10.31 -2.78
C CYS A 24 -9.76 -10.95 -1.57
N LYS A 25 -10.82 -10.31 -1.05
CA LYS A 25 -11.58 -10.78 0.12
C LYS A 25 -12.37 -12.06 -0.15
N GLU A 26 -12.87 -12.26 -1.37
CA GLU A 26 -13.72 -13.42 -1.70
C GLU A 26 -12.90 -14.70 -1.89
N ASN A 27 -11.65 -14.57 -2.35
CA ASN A 27 -10.75 -15.71 -2.59
C ASN A 27 -9.77 -15.99 -1.45
N GLY A 28 -9.77 -15.19 -0.37
CA GLY A 28 -8.86 -15.36 0.77
C GLY A 28 -7.37 -15.22 0.39
N CYS A 29 -7.06 -14.52 -0.71
CA CYS A 29 -5.72 -14.43 -1.25
C CYS A 29 -4.99 -13.22 -0.64
N PHE A 30 -4.48 -13.39 0.57
CA PHE A 30 -3.75 -12.33 1.30
C PHE A 30 -2.37 -11.98 0.70
N ASP A 31 -1.88 -12.74 -0.28
CA ASP A 31 -0.51 -12.62 -0.82
C ASP A 31 -0.34 -11.49 -1.86
N GLU A 32 -1.40 -11.08 -2.57
CA GLU A 32 -1.25 -10.15 -3.70
C GLU A 32 -0.64 -8.80 -3.30
N TYR A 33 -1.07 -8.26 -2.16
CA TYR A 33 -0.52 -7.01 -1.63
C TYR A 33 0.77 -7.20 -0.81
N HIS A 34 1.21 -8.44 -0.57
CA HIS A 34 2.43 -8.67 0.21
C HIS A 34 3.66 -8.16 -0.53
N ARG A 35 3.78 -8.49 -1.82
CA ARG A 35 4.92 -8.05 -2.66
C ARG A 35 4.93 -6.53 -2.87
N VAL A 36 3.75 -5.94 -3.04
CA VAL A 36 3.60 -4.48 -3.08
C VAL A 36 4.07 -3.86 -1.77
N ALA A 37 3.67 -4.43 -0.63
CA ALA A 37 4.09 -3.93 0.69
C ALA A 37 5.59 -4.07 0.94
N GLU A 38 6.24 -5.14 0.47
CA GLU A 38 7.69 -5.30 0.51
C GLU A 38 8.38 -4.19 -0.28
N ALA A 39 7.95 -3.93 -1.51
CA ALA A 39 8.53 -2.90 -2.36
C ALA A 39 8.31 -1.48 -1.80
N VAL A 40 7.12 -1.20 -1.25
CA VAL A 40 6.84 0.06 -0.53
C VAL A 40 7.77 0.22 0.66
N SER A 41 7.98 -0.84 1.45
CA SER A 41 8.91 -0.83 2.59
C SER A 41 10.36 -0.54 2.15
N GLU A 42 10.82 -1.08 1.04
CA GLU A 42 12.16 -0.77 0.50
C GLU A 42 12.28 0.71 0.12
N ARG A 43 11.29 1.29 -0.56
CA ARG A 43 11.27 2.73 -0.87
C ARG A 43 11.25 3.59 0.39
N LEU A 44 10.48 3.19 1.40
CA LEU A 44 10.49 3.86 2.69
C LEU A 44 11.88 3.82 3.32
N LYS A 45 12.62 2.70 3.26
CA LYS A 45 14.01 2.61 3.75
C LYS A 45 14.94 3.57 3.01
N LEU A 46 14.74 3.77 1.70
CA LEU A 46 15.48 4.74 0.87
C LEU A 46 15.13 6.22 1.17
N GLY A 47 14.14 6.48 2.02
CA GLY A 47 13.76 7.84 2.44
C GLY A 47 12.58 8.42 1.68
N CYS A 48 11.90 7.63 0.83
CA CYS A 48 10.66 8.04 0.19
C CYS A 48 9.55 8.24 1.22
N ARG A 49 8.58 9.10 0.88
CA ARG A 49 7.33 9.26 1.65
C ARG A 49 6.41 8.07 1.40
N LEU A 50 5.61 7.71 2.40
CA LEU A 50 4.67 6.58 2.32
C LEU A 50 3.69 6.71 1.15
N GLU A 51 3.08 7.88 1.00
CA GLU A 51 2.17 8.19 -0.10
C GLU A 51 2.84 8.00 -1.46
N GLN A 52 4.01 8.60 -1.66
CA GLN A 52 4.76 8.45 -2.91
C GLN A 52 5.11 6.98 -3.18
N ALA A 53 5.61 6.26 -2.17
CA ALA A 53 5.98 4.86 -2.31
C ALA A 53 4.77 3.98 -2.69
N LEU A 54 3.61 4.22 -2.09
CA LEU A 54 2.37 3.52 -2.43
C LEU A 54 1.89 3.83 -3.85
N ILE A 55 1.92 5.11 -4.26
CA ILE A 55 1.52 5.49 -5.61
C ILE A 55 2.43 4.85 -6.65
N GLU A 56 3.75 4.93 -6.47
CA GLU A 56 4.71 4.38 -7.42
C GLU A 56 4.58 2.85 -7.54
N GLU A 57 4.46 2.14 -6.42
CA GLU A 57 4.34 0.67 -6.46
C GLU A 57 2.98 0.22 -6.99
N ILE A 58 1.87 0.86 -6.59
CA ILE A 58 0.55 0.49 -7.13
C ILE A 58 0.49 0.76 -8.64
N SER A 59 1.01 1.90 -9.09
CA SER A 59 1.13 2.23 -10.51
C SER A 59 1.95 1.18 -11.25
N ALA A 60 3.13 0.80 -10.74
CA ALA A 60 4.00 -0.19 -11.37
C ALA A 60 3.36 -1.59 -11.45
N TRP A 61 2.68 -2.04 -10.39
CA TRP A 61 2.13 -3.39 -10.31
C TRP A 61 0.77 -3.57 -11.01
N PHE A 62 -0.08 -2.53 -11.04
CA PHE A 62 -1.45 -2.65 -11.55
C PHE A 62 -1.71 -1.87 -12.85
N PHE A 63 -0.85 -0.90 -13.18
CA PHE A 63 -1.05 -0.01 -14.32
C PHE A 63 0.18 0.07 -15.23
N ASP A 64 1.13 -0.86 -15.12
CA ASP A 64 2.40 -0.87 -15.88
C ASP A 64 3.18 0.47 -15.78
N GLY A 65 3.04 1.16 -14.64
CA GLY A 65 3.66 2.47 -14.41
C GLY A 65 2.84 3.67 -14.93
N ASP A 66 1.63 3.44 -15.43
CA ASP A 66 0.72 4.51 -15.86
C ASP A 66 0.03 5.19 -14.66
N GLY A 67 -0.55 6.37 -14.92
CA GLY A 67 -1.25 7.13 -13.92
C GLY A 67 -2.59 6.48 -13.54
N PHE A 68 -2.92 6.49 -12.25
CA PHE A 68 -4.23 6.06 -11.77
C PHE A 68 -4.79 7.09 -10.79
N ASP A 69 -6.07 6.96 -10.44
CA ASP A 69 -6.69 7.80 -9.41
C ASP A 69 -6.11 7.46 -8.03
N SER A 70 -5.08 8.21 -7.62
CA SER A 70 -4.39 8.03 -6.34
C SER A 70 -5.29 8.30 -5.14
N SER A 71 -6.43 8.99 -5.33
CA SER A 71 -7.47 9.18 -4.33
C SER A 71 -7.97 7.86 -3.75
N ARG A 72 -7.90 6.76 -4.53
CA ARG A 72 -8.22 5.39 -4.08
C ARG A 72 -7.33 4.90 -2.92
N LEU A 73 -6.14 5.47 -2.75
CA LEU A 73 -5.22 5.12 -1.66
C LEU A 73 -5.46 5.90 -0.37
N GLN A 74 -6.35 6.89 -0.38
CA GLN A 74 -6.57 7.76 0.78
C GLN A 74 -6.94 6.95 2.03
N SER A 75 -7.88 6.01 1.91
CA SER A 75 -8.28 5.13 3.02
C SER A 75 -7.11 4.29 3.55
N THR A 76 -6.20 3.85 2.69
CA THR A 76 -5.00 3.09 3.09
C THR A 76 -4.03 3.98 3.85
N LEU A 77 -3.84 5.22 3.40
CA LEU A 77 -2.99 6.21 4.06
C LEU A 77 -3.53 6.61 5.42
N ASP A 78 -4.84 6.81 5.53
CA ASP A 78 -5.52 7.06 6.81
C ASP A 78 -5.27 5.91 7.78
N LEU A 79 -5.52 4.65 7.41
CA LEU A 79 -5.25 3.50 8.29
C LEU A 79 -3.79 3.46 8.78
N LEU A 80 -2.82 3.66 7.87
CA LEU A 80 -1.40 3.61 8.21
C LEU A 80 -0.90 4.83 9.01
N THR A 81 -1.65 5.93 9.01
CA THR A 81 -1.32 7.13 9.79
C THR A 81 -2.00 7.18 11.15
N TRP A 82 -3.19 6.55 11.27
CA TRP A 82 -3.98 6.41 12.49
C TRP A 82 -3.50 5.32 13.45
N GLU A 83 -2.80 4.27 13.00
CA GLU A 83 -2.14 3.29 13.90
C GLU A 83 -0.93 3.87 14.69
N ARG A 84 -0.89 5.20 14.87
CA ARG A 84 0.16 5.94 15.56
C ARG A 84 -0.31 6.68 16.82
N GLU A 85 -1.56 6.46 17.26
CA GLU A 85 -2.11 6.96 18.53
C GLU A 85 -2.01 5.93 19.67
#